data_AF-A0A9E4YS45-F1
#
_entry.id   AF-A0A9E4YS45-F1
#
_cell.length_a   1.000
_cell.length_b   1.000
_cell.length_c   1.000
_cell.angle_alpha   90.00
_cell.angle_beta   90.00
_cell.angle_gamma   90.00
#
_symmetry.space_group_name_H-M   'P 1'
#
loop_
_entity.id
_entity.type
_entity.pdbx_description
1 polymer ?
#
loop_
_entity_poly.entity_id
_entity_poly.type
_entity_poly.pdbx_seq_one_letter_code
_entity_poly.pdbx_strand_id
1 'polypeptide(L)'
;MGSIGLDLSQHVHGDNLVVYPLEAPSANEDPGNIFAELVTWIDGIPQGLIVVDSVSDRAAISADRAVMGFFSSCQRLCTKDRTIIVVAQSSSIDPRMLLRLQGLCNTHLKLTSQMMRDKPVKTLEVSKVNDVEKQRDNRFTFQVEQEIGIRVIPMASIKG
;
A
#
# COMPACT_ATOMS: atom_id res chain seq x y z
N MET A 1 -11.94 10.76 -5.35
CA MET A 1 -11.88 9.58 -6.24
C MET A 1 -12.83 9.65 -7.44
N GLY A 2 -13.81 10.57 -7.46
CA GLY A 2 -14.71 10.72 -8.62
C GLY A 2 -14.02 10.99 -9.97
N SER A 3 -12.87 11.68 -9.98
CA SER A 3 -12.11 11.97 -11.21
C SER A 3 -11.53 10.75 -11.94
N ILE A 4 -11.54 9.57 -11.31
CA ILE A 4 -11.13 8.30 -11.93
C ILE A 4 -12.31 7.35 -12.10
N GLY A 5 -13.55 7.86 -12.10
CA GLY A 5 -14.76 7.04 -12.25
C GLY A 5 -15.13 6.22 -11.02
N LEU A 6 -14.46 6.45 -9.88
CA LEU A 6 -14.75 5.79 -8.62
C LEU A 6 -15.58 6.70 -7.73
N ASP A 7 -16.90 6.57 -7.81
CA ASP A 7 -17.83 7.18 -6.87
C ASP A 7 -17.97 6.33 -5.61
N LEU A 8 -17.41 6.83 -4.51
CA LEU A 8 -17.45 6.19 -3.20
C LEU A 8 -18.50 6.80 -2.27
N SER A 9 -19.23 7.83 -2.72
CA SER A 9 -20.16 8.58 -1.88
C SER A 9 -21.18 7.66 -1.18
N GLN A 10 -21.78 6.73 -1.90
CA GLN A 10 -22.73 5.75 -1.35
C GLN A 10 -22.12 4.85 -0.27
N HIS A 11 -20.86 4.45 -0.43
CA HIS A 11 -20.17 3.58 0.53
C HIS A 11 -19.82 4.32 1.82
N VAL A 12 -19.50 5.61 1.72
CA VAL A 12 -19.25 6.48 2.88
C VAL A 12 -20.55 6.74 3.66
N HIS A 13 -21.66 7.00 2.97
CA HIS A 13 -22.95 7.24 3.65
C HIS A 13 -23.53 5.97 4.30
N GLY A 14 -23.18 4.79 3.79
CA GLY A 14 -23.64 3.51 4.31
C GLY A 14 -22.73 2.88 5.37
N ASP A 15 -21.78 3.63 5.94
CA ASP A 15 -20.77 3.15 6.92
C ASP A 15 -19.91 1.95 6.43
N ASN A 16 -19.90 1.67 5.13
CA ASN A 16 -19.12 0.60 4.51
C ASN A 16 -17.69 1.04 4.15
N LEU A 17 -17.42 2.35 4.17
CA LEU A 17 -16.11 2.94 3.99
C LEU A 17 -15.95 4.11 4.95
N VAL A 18 -14.93 4.03 5.80
CA VAL A 18 -14.55 5.13 6.69
C VAL A 18 -13.17 5.63 6.30
N VAL A 19 -13.02 6.95 6.16
CA VAL A 19 -11.77 7.59 5.78
C VAL A 19 -11.30 8.47 6.92
N TYR A 20 -10.13 8.14 7.47
CA TYR A 20 -9.46 8.95 8.48
C TYR A 20 -8.27 9.67 7.83
N PRO A 21 -8.28 11.01 7.73
CA PRO A 21 -7.14 11.75 7.23
C PRO A 21 -5.99 11.68 8.25
N LEU A 22 -4.80 11.32 7.79
CA LEU A 22 -3.58 11.47 8.59
C LEU A 22 -3.04 12.89 8.39
N GLU A 23 -2.89 13.63 9.48
CA GLU A 23 -2.28 14.96 9.42
C GLU A 23 -0.80 14.86 9.04
N ALA A 24 -0.32 15.89 8.33
CA ALA A 24 1.09 15.98 7.96
C ALA A 24 1.97 16.09 9.22
N PRO A 25 3.21 15.59 9.18
CA PRO A 25 4.11 15.67 10.31
C PRO A 25 4.30 17.10 10.81
N SER A 26 4.00 17.35 12.08
CA SER A 26 4.36 18.60 12.73
C SER A 26 5.78 18.52 13.31
N ALA A 27 6.49 19.64 13.40
CA ALA A 27 7.89 19.67 13.86
C ALA A 27 8.09 19.16 15.30
N ASN A 28 7.03 19.09 16.11
CA ASN A 28 7.07 18.66 17.51
C ASN A 28 6.54 17.24 17.73
N GLU A 29 6.16 16.52 16.66
CA GLU A 29 5.54 15.21 16.76
C GLU A 29 6.60 14.13 16.93
N ASP A 30 6.46 13.28 17.95
CA ASP A 30 7.30 12.09 18.10
C ASP A 30 6.90 11.04 17.04
N PRO A 31 7.75 10.74 16.04
CA PRO A 31 7.43 9.78 15.00
C PRO A 31 7.27 8.34 15.52
N GLY A 32 7.82 8.03 16.70
CA GLY A 32 7.61 6.74 17.34
C GLY A 32 6.18 6.55 17.83
N ASN A 33 5.53 7.64 18.26
CA ASN A 33 4.20 7.59 18.85
C ASN A 33 3.10 7.31 17.80
N ILE A 34 3.20 7.92 16.61
CA ILE A 34 2.16 7.77 15.58
C ILE A 34 1.99 6.31 15.13
N PHE A 35 3.07 5.53 15.03
CA PHE A 35 2.97 4.13 14.65
C PHE A 35 2.32 3.27 15.73
N ALA A 36 2.56 3.57 17.02
CA ALA A 36 1.89 2.90 18.13
C ALA A 36 0.40 3.27 18.20
N GLU A 37 0.07 4.54 17.95
CA GLU A 37 -1.31 5.01 17.82
C GLU A 37 -2.02 4.31 16.67
N LEU A 38 -1.42 4.27 15.47
CA LEU A 38 -1.97 3.56 14.32
C LEU A 38 -2.26 2.09 14.63
N VAL A 39 -1.35 1.38 15.32
CA VAL A 39 -1.58 -0.02 15.74
C VAL A 39 -2.80 -0.11 16.67
N THR A 40 -2.92 0.81 17.61
CA THR A 40 -4.04 0.84 18.56
C THR A 40 -5.37 1.06 17.84
N TRP A 41 -5.40 2.00 16.89
CA TRP A 41 -6.57 2.26 16.05
C TRP A 41 -6.94 1.04 15.20
N ILE A 42 -5.97 0.42 14.53
CA ILE A 42 -6.20 -0.76 13.68
C ILE A 42 -6.70 -1.94 14.51
N ASP A 43 -6.19 -2.16 15.73
CA ASP A 43 -6.65 -3.26 16.57
C ASP A 43 -8.10 -3.08 17.05
N GLY A 44 -8.56 -1.83 17.20
CA GLY A 44 -9.94 -1.48 17.51
C GLY A 44 -10.93 -1.80 16.38
N ILE A 45 -10.47 -2.00 15.15
CA ILE A 45 -11.31 -2.39 14.02
C ILE A 45 -11.51 -3.91 14.07
N PRO A 46 -12.75 -4.43 14.16
CA PRO A 46 -12.99 -5.85 14.40
C PRO A 46 -12.60 -6.75 13.21
N GLN A 47 -12.94 -6.34 11.98
CA GLN A 47 -12.72 -7.11 10.76
C GLN A 47 -12.71 -6.18 9.53
N GLY A 48 -12.20 -6.69 8.40
CA GLY A 48 -12.31 -6.01 7.10
C GLY A 48 -10.98 -5.59 6.47
N LEU A 49 -11.07 -4.70 5.49
CA LEU A 49 -9.93 -4.17 4.74
C LEU A 49 -9.52 -2.81 5.31
N ILE A 50 -8.29 -2.74 5.83
CA ILE A 50 -7.66 -1.51 6.30
C ILE A 50 -6.60 -1.10 5.29
N VAL A 51 -6.65 0.15 4.82
CA VAL A 51 -5.64 0.73 3.93
C VAL A 51 -4.98 1.91 4.64
N VAL A 52 -3.67 1.83 4.83
CA VAL A 52 -2.85 2.93 5.35
C VAL A 52 -2.08 3.55 4.18
N ASP A 53 -2.56 4.69 3.68
CA ASP A 53 -2.02 5.40 2.53
C ASP A 53 -1.70 6.87 2.89
N SER A 54 -0.44 7.28 3.11
CA SER A 54 0.79 6.48 3.08
C SER A 54 1.57 6.60 4.39
N VAL A 55 2.48 5.65 4.65
CA VAL A 55 3.42 5.74 5.79
C VAL A 55 4.75 6.40 5.42
N SER A 56 4.92 6.86 4.18
CA SER A 56 6.22 7.26 3.61
C SER A 56 6.92 8.36 4.43
N ASP A 57 6.22 9.49 4.65
CA ASP A 57 6.79 10.65 5.36
C ASP A 57 7.12 10.31 6.82
N ARG A 58 6.27 9.48 7.45
CA ARG A 58 6.46 9.04 8.85
C ARG A 58 7.60 8.04 8.96
N ALA A 59 7.70 7.09 8.04
CA ALA A 59 8.77 6.10 8.02
C ALA A 59 10.14 6.76 7.83
N ALA A 60 10.23 7.80 7.00
CA ALA A 60 11.48 8.51 6.71
C ALA A 60 12.12 9.18 7.94
N ILE A 61 11.31 9.63 8.91
CA ILE A 61 11.77 10.34 10.11
C ILE A 61 11.73 9.47 11.38
N SER A 62 11.23 8.23 11.27
CA SER A 62 11.08 7.33 12.42
C SER A 62 12.28 6.42 12.60
N ALA A 63 12.53 6.03 13.84
CA ALA A 63 13.53 5.00 14.12
C ALA A 63 13.11 3.66 13.47
N ASP A 64 14.07 2.93 12.91
CA ASP A 64 13.89 1.60 12.31
C ASP A 64 13.06 0.66 13.19
N ARG A 65 13.27 0.70 14.50
CA ARG A 65 12.55 -0.13 15.46
C ARG A 65 11.05 0.15 15.47
N ALA A 66 10.65 1.42 15.38
CA ALA A 66 9.25 1.82 15.37
C ALA A 66 8.56 1.33 14.09
N VAL A 67 9.19 1.55 12.93
CA VAL A 67 8.67 1.08 11.63
C VAL A 67 8.58 -0.46 11.63
N MET A 68 9.63 -1.17 12.00
CA MET A 68 9.61 -2.64 12.08
C MET A 68 8.54 -3.16 13.06
N GLY A 69 8.38 -2.49 14.21
CA GLY A 69 7.37 -2.83 15.21
C GLY A 69 5.94 -2.64 14.71
N PHE A 70 5.69 -1.58 13.93
CA PHE A 70 4.43 -1.35 13.23
C PHE A 70 4.10 -2.50 12.27
N PHE A 71 4.99 -2.83 11.35
CA PHE A 71 4.76 -3.91 10.37
C PHE A 71 4.58 -5.28 11.04
N SER A 72 5.36 -5.58 12.09
CA SER A 72 5.19 -6.81 12.87
C SER A 72 3.84 -6.86 13.58
N SER A 73 3.37 -5.72 14.10
CA SER A 73 2.03 -5.61 14.70
C SER A 73 0.95 -5.82 13.67
N CYS A 74 1.04 -5.19 12.49
CA CYS A 74 0.10 -5.42 11.38
C CYS A 74 0.02 -6.90 11.00
N GLN A 75 1.16 -7.59 10.84
CA GLN A 75 1.18 -9.02 10.54
C GLN A 75 0.40 -9.84 11.60
N ARG A 76 0.61 -9.54 12.88
CA ARG A 76 -0.13 -10.21 13.97
C ARG A 76 -1.63 -9.89 13.91
N LEU A 77 -2.00 -8.65 13.59
CA LEU A 77 -3.38 -8.19 13.55
C LEU A 77 -4.17 -8.78 12.36
N CYS A 78 -3.51 -9.16 11.27
CA CYS A 78 -4.14 -9.85 10.13
C CYS A 78 -4.73 -11.23 10.49
N THR A 79 -4.34 -11.84 11.62
CA THR A 79 -4.89 -13.14 12.06
C THR A 79 -6.35 -13.08 12.54
N LYS A 80 -6.93 -11.88 12.67
CA LYS A 80 -8.31 -11.65 13.15
C LYS A 80 -9.28 -11.27 12.00
N ASP A 81 -9.26 -11.98 10.87
CA ASP A 81 -10.11 -11.68 9.69
C ASP A 81 -9.94 -10.25 9.15
N ARG A 82 -8.70 -9.74 9.23
CA ARG A 82 -8.32 -8.41 8.76
C ARG A 82 -7.31 -8.52 7.64
N THR A 83 -7.49 -7.70 6.61
CA THR A 83 -6.47 -7.47 5.59
C THR A 83 -5.97 -6.05 5.76
N ILE A 84 -4.66 -5.89 5.95
CA ILE A 84 -4.02 -4.58 6.11
C ILE A 84 -3.11 -4.34 4.91
N ILE A 85 -3.39 -3.27 4.17
CA ILE A 85 -2.56 -2.78 3.07
C ILE A 85 -1.83 -1.53 3.55
N VAL A 86 -0.51 -1.54 3.47
CA VAL A 86 0.33 -0.39 3.80
C VAL A 86 1.00 0.12 2.53
N VAL A 87 0.80 1.40 2.22
CA VAL A 87 1.41 2.06 1.06
C VAL A 87 2.63 2.85 1.53
N ALA A 88 3.76 2.64 0.86
CA ALA A 88 4.99 3.37 1.12
C ALA A 88 5.77 3.61 -0.17
N GLN A 89 6.40 4.77 -0.27
CA GLN A 89 7.38 5.05 -1.31
C GLN A 89 8.71 4.36 -0.96
N SER A 90 9.21 3.50 -1.84
CA SER A 90 10.45 2.76 -1.58
C SER A 90 11.66 3.66 -1.35
N SER A 91 11.66 4.88 -1.89
CA SER A 91 12.72 5.89 -1.68
C SER A 91 12.72 6.51 -0.28
N SER A 92 11.62 6.39 0.47
CA SER A 92 11.49 6.90 1.84
C SER A 92 11.97 5.92 2.91
N ILE A 93 12.36 4.70 2.50
CA ILE A 93 12.74 3.60 3.40
C ILE A 93 14.15 3.15 3.03
N ASP A 94 15.02 2.99 4.04
CA ASP A 94 16.35 2.43 3.83
C ASP A 94 16.28 1.06 3.13
N PRO A 95 17.09 0.79 2.08
CA PRO A 95 17.01 -0.48 1.34
C PRO A 95 17.20 -1.73 2.18
N ARG A 96 18.03 -1.69 3.24
CA ARG A 96 18.22 -2.83 4.15
C ARG A 96 16.99 -3.01 5.04
N MET A 97 16.38 -1.92 5.47
CA MET A 97 15.08 -1.98 6.17
C MET A 97 14.00 -2.55 5.25
N LEU A 98 13.92 -2.11 4.00
CA LEU A 98 12.92 -2.59 3.04
C LEU A 98 12.98 -4.12 2.86
N LEU A 99 14.17 -4.71 2.77
CA LEU A 99 14.34 -6.18 2.71
C LEU A 99 13.79 -6.87 3.96
N ARG A 100 13.95 -6.27 5.15
CA ARG A 100 13.42 -6.82 6.40
C ARG A 100 11.89 -6.69 6.47
N LEU A 101 11.33 -5.57 6.01
CA LEU A 101 9.88 -5.37 5.90
C LEU A 101 9.25 -6.39 4.95
N GLN A 102 9.90 -6.66 3.82
CA GLN A 102 9.46 -7.72 2.90
C GLN A 102 9.41 -9.10 3.60
N GLY A 103 10.30 -9.37 4.55
CA GLY A 103 10.25 -10.58 5.38
C GLY A 103 8.98 -10.67 6.23
N LEU A 104 8.53 -9.55 6.80
CA LEU A 104 7.35 -9.47 7.66
C LEU A 104 6.02 -9.50 6.88
N CYS A 105 5.97 -8.94 5.67
CA CYS A 105 4.74 -8.88 4.89
C CYS A 105 4.37 -10.26 4.31
N ASN A 106 3.08 -10.60 4.30
CA ASN A 106 2.58 -11.79 3.57
C ASN A 106 2.64 -11.60 2.05
N THR A 107 2.39 -10.36 1.59
CA THR A 107 2.41 -9.98 0.18
C THR A 107 3.19 -8.67 0.02
N HIS A 108 4.00 -8.56 -1.04
CA HIS A 108 4.71 -7.33 -1.40
C HIS A 108 4.49 -7.01 -2.88
N LEU A 109 3.74 -5.95 -3.13
CA LEU A 109 3.44 -5.43 -4.46
C LEU A 109 4.35 -4.23 -4.74
N LYS A 110 5.06 -4.28 -5.86
CA LYS A 110 5.93 -3.19 -6.31
C LYS A 110 5.28 -2.48 -7.48
N LEU A 111 4.97 -1.20 -7.30
CA LEU A 111 4.51 -0.33 -8.39
C LEU A 111 5.69 0.45 -8.97
N THR A 112 5.76 0.58 -10.28
CA THR A 112 6.83 1.36 -10.96
C THR A 112 6.25 2.12 -12.14
N SER A 113 6.71 3.34 -12.36
CA SER A 113 6.41 4.11 -13.58
C SER A 113 7.52 3.91 -14.59
N GLN A 114 7.18 3.63 -15.83
CA GLN A 114 8.14 3.45 -16.93
C GLN A 114 7.61 4.07 -18.22
N MET A 115 8.51 4.43 -19.14
CA MET A 115 8.14 4.87 -20.48
C MET A 115 8.10 3.66 -21.40
N MET A 116 7.00 3.49 -22.13
CA MET A 116 6.88 2.52 -23.21
C MET A 116 6.40 3.24 -24.47
N ARG A 117 7.24 3.25 -25.52
CA ARG A 117 6.97 3.99 -26.78
C ARG A 117 6.55 5.45 -26.49
N ASP A 118 7.32 6.12 -25.65
CA ASP A 118 7.11 7.50 -25.18
C ASP A 118 5.81 7.78 -24.42
N LYS A 119 5.06 6.74 -24.04
CA LYS A 119 3.91 6.86 -23.16
C LYS A 119 4.26 6.41 -21.75
N PRO A 120 3.94 7.21 -20.72
CA PRO A 120 4.06 6.75 -19.35
C PRO A 120 3.06 5.62 -19.11
N VAL A 121 3.54 4.51 -18.60
CA VAL A 121 2.74 3.38 -18.13
C VAL A 121 3.16 3.04 -16.71
N LYS A 122 2.25 2.42 -15.96
CA LYS A 122 2.54 1.89 -14.63
C LYS A 122 2.62 0.37 -14.72
N THR A 123 3.56 -0.21 -13.99
CA THR A 123 3.65 -1.65 -13.78
C THR A 123 3.37 -1.97 -12.34
N LEU A 124 2.71 -3.11 -12.10
CA LEU A 124 2.57 -3.71 -10.78
C LEU A 124 3.19 -5.10 -10.86
N GLU A 125 4.20 -5.33 -10.02
CA GLU A 125 4.89 -6.61 -9.88
C GLU A 125 4.59 -7.22 -8.51
N VAL A 126 4.17 -8.47 -8.51
CA VAL A 126 3.96 -9.26 -7.30
C VAL A 126 5.30 -9.88 -6.88
N SER A 127 6.08 -9.12 -6.11
CA SER A 127 7.44 -9.52 -5.74
C SER A 127 7.51 -10.55 -4.60
N LYS A 128 6.47 -10.65 -3.78
CA LYS A 128 6.30 -11.69 -2.74
C LYS A 128 4.81 -11.99 -2.55
N VAL A 129 4.49 -13.27 -2.42
CA VAL A 129 3.21 -13.80 -1.90
C VAL A 129 3.56 -15.06 -1.13
N ASN A 130 3.04 -15.19 0.09
CA ASN A 130 3.12 -16.44 0.84
C ASN A 130 2.07 -17.43 0.29
N ASP A 131 2.36 -18.73 0.37
CA ASP A 131 1.39 -19.81 0.11
C ASP A 131 0.89 -19.96 -1.34
N VAL A 132 1.55 -19.32 -2.30
CA VAL A 132 1.26 -19.50 -3.74
C VAL A 132 2.55 -19.68 -4.53
N GLU A 133 2.59 -20.68 -5.40
CA GLU A 133 3.69 -20.84 -6.36
C GLU A 133 3.67 -19.65 -7.32
N LYS A 134 4.75 -18.85 -7.35
CA LYS A 134 4.85 -17.69 -8.23
C LYS A 134 4.65 -18.15 -9.68
N GLN A 135 3.55 -17.75 -10.32
CA GLN A 135 3.36 -17.99 -11.74
C GLN A 135 4.44 -17.27 -12.55
N ARG A 136 4.78 -17.81 -13.74
CA ARG A 136 5.86 -17.29 -14.60
C ARG A 136 5.67 -15.82 -15.00
N ASP A 137 4.43 -15.32 -15.00
CA ASP A 137 4.11 -13.91 -15.23
C ASP A 137 3.43 -13.30 -13.99
N ASN A 138 4.22 -12.63 -13.16
CA ASN A 138 3.78 -11.99 -11.91
C ASN A 138 3.73 -10.46 -12.03
N ARG A 139 3.71 -9.93 -13.25
CA ARG A 139 3.75 -8.49 -13.52
C ARG A 139 2.74 -8.10 -14.58
N PHE A 140 1.93 -7.09 -14.31
CA PHE A 140 1.06 -6.51 -15.33
C PHE A 140 1.31 -5.02 -15.50
N THR A 141 0.99 -4.52 -16.69
CA THR A 141 1.12 -3.12 -17.08
C THR A 141 -0.27 -2.50 -17.16
N PHE A 142 -0.42 -1.26 -16.70
CA PHE A 142 -1.68 -0.55 -16.70
C PHE A 142 -1.51 0.96 -16.90
N GLN A 143 -2.61 1.61 -17.24
CA GLN A 143 -2.77 3.06 -17.23
C GLN A 143 -3.93 3.43 -16.33
N VAL A 144 -3.90 4.67 -15.82
CA VAL A 144 -5.05 5.25 -15.12
C VAL A 144 -5.75 6.17 -16.11
N GLU A 145 -6.97 5.82 -16.48
CA GLU A 145 -7.80 6.60 -17.38
C GLU A 145 -8.86 7.35 -16.56
N GLN A 146 -9.12 8.60 -16.96
CA GLN A 146 -10.19 9.40 -16.35
C GLN A 146 -11.53 8.67 -16.53
N GLU A 147 -12.41 8.76 -15.53
CA GLU A 147 -13.73 8.12 -15.52
C GLU A 147 -13.74 6.57 -15.59
N ILE A 148 -12.58 5.91 -15.76
CA ILE A 148 -12.46 4.45 -15.89
C ILE A 148 -11.64 3.85 -14.75
N GLY A 149 -10.58 4.53 -14.32
CA GLY A 149 -9.66 4.02 -13.31
C GLY A 149 -8.57 3.15 -13.95
N ILE A 150 -8.30 1.97 -13.39
CA ILE A 150 -7.21 1.10 -13.84
C ILE A 150 -7.60 0.37 -15.12
N ARG A 151 -6.92 0.71 -16.23
CA ARG A 151 -7.00 -0.05 -17.49
C ARG A 151 -5.74 -0.91 -17.66
N VAL A 152 -5.92 -2.22 -17.59
CA VAL A 152 -4.83 -3.19 -17.84
C VAL A 152 -4.49 -3.21 -19.34
N ILE A 153 -3.20 -3.17 -19.65
CA ILE A 153 -2.66 -3.27 -21.01
C ILE A 153 -2.26 -4.73 -21.28
N PRO A 154 -2.93 -5.45 -22.19
CA PRO A 154 -2.59 -6.85 -22.45
C PRO A 154 -1.23 -6.98 -23.14
N MET A 155 -0.34 -7.81 -22.59
CA MET A 155 1.01 -8.04 -23.11
C MET A 155 1.01 -8.61 -24.55
N ALA A 156 -0.02 -9.36 -24.95
CA ALA A 156 -0.17 -9.93 -26.30
C ALA A 156 -0.39 -8.88 -27.41
N SER A 157 -0.78 -7.66 -27.05
CA SER A 157 -0.99 -6.54 -27.97
C SER A 157 0.33 -5.85 -28.36
N ILE A 158 1.44 -6.27 -27.75
CA ILE A 158 2.78 -5.72 -27.97
C ILE A 158 3.43 -6.52 -29.10
N LYS A 159 2.98 -6.29 -30.35
CA LYS A 159 3.77 -6.68 -31.52
C LYS A 159 4.90 -5.65 -31.71
N GLY A 160 6.11 -6.17 -31.91
CA GLY A 160 7.36 -5.43 -32.14
C GLY A 160 7.20 -4.28 -33.11
#